data_AF-A0A7G4A5A2-F1
#
_entry.id   AF-A0A7G4A5A2-F1
#
_cell.length_a   1.000
_cell.length_b   1.000
_cell.length_c   1.000
_cell.angle_alpha   90.00
_cell.angle_beta   90.00
_cell.angle_gamma   90.00
#
_symmetry.space_group_name_H-M   'P 1'
#
loop_
_entity.id
_entity.type
_entity.pdbx_description
1 polymer ?
#
loop_
_entity_poly.entity_id
_entity_poly.type
_entity_poly.pdbx_seq_one_letter_code
_entity_poly.pdbx_strand_id
1 'polypeptide(L)'
;MRIVAFFCCSVLSFYVAAAESTLPVGCHAVAVQGESVTLQVKKSSLVFIHNLASTDVWITHPVANPSASAGWTTRIQGGNWSALALHKGPFVLNCIESRPGHEQQAPCEGLIAVCKWKKVKIPAQGKDSTFWAAEDMSLSALTAAVGARGFVIPVPKKS
;
A
#
# COMPACT_ATOMS: atom_id res chain seq x y z
N MET A 1 -36.73 51.42 -24.98
CA MET A 1 -35.41 50.86 -25.36
C MET A 1 -35.18 49.60 -24.54
N ARG A 2 -34.80 48.51 -25.23
CA ARG A 2 -34.56 47.17 -24.70
C ARG A 2 -33.19 47.13 -24.03
N ILE A 3 -33.08 46.62 -22.80
CA ILE A 3 -31.86 45.94 -22.34
C ILE A 3 -32.29 44.73 -21.52
N VAL A 4 -32.25 43.58 -22.20
CA VAL A 4 -32.32 42.24 -21.62
C VAL A 4 -30.98 42.01 -20.92
N ALA A 5 -30.95 42.06 -19.59
CA ALA A 5 -29.77 41.72 -18.83
C ALA A 5 -29.73 40.21 -18.61
N PHE A 6 -28.71 39.61 -19.22
CA PHE A 6 -28.45 38.20 -19.40
C PHE A 6 -28.44 37.40 -18.09
N PHE A 7 -29.14 36.28 -18.15
CA PHE A 7 -29.07 35.11 -17.30
C PHE A 7 -27.61 34.66 -17.11
N CYS A 8 -27.08 34.70 -15.88
CA CYS A 8 -25.82 34.05 -15.54
C CYS A 8 -25.99 33.29 -14.21
N CYS A 9 -26.88 32.30 -14.23
CA CYS A 9 -26.92 31.24 -13.22
C CYS A 9 -25.69 30.36 -13.44
N SER A 10 -24.55 30.76 -12.87
CA SER A 10 -23.39 29.89 -12.71
C SER A 10 -23.76 28.76 -11.76
N VAL A 11 -24.24 27.66 -12.34
CA VAL A 11 -24.44 26.39 -11.65
C VAL A 11 -23.05 25.90 -11.24
N LEU A 12 -22.65 26.21 -10.01
CA LEU A 12 -21.53 25.58 -9.34
C LEU A 12 -21.91 24.12 -9.13
N SER A 13 -21.59 23.28 -10.10
CA SER A 13 -21.60 21.83 -9.97
C SER A 13 -20.61 21.45 -8.89
N PHE A 14 -21.09 21.30 -7.66
CA PHE A 14 -20.36 20.66 -6.57
C PHE A 14 -20.17 19.20 -6.97
N TYR A 15 -19.05 18.89 -7.61
CA TYR A 15 -18.58 17.52 -7.73
C TYR A 15 -18.27 17.03 -6.30
N VAL A 16 -19.23 16.34 -5.70
CA VAL A 16 -18.98 15.55 -4.50
C VAL A 16 -18.08 14.41 -4.93
N ALA A 17 -16.76 14.60 -4.76
CA ALA A 17 -15.80 13.53 -4.90
C ALA A 17 -16.11 12.52 -3.79
N ALA A 18 -16.73 11.40 -4.15
CA ALA A 18 -16.81 10.27 -3.25
C ALA A 18 -15.37 9.86 -2.92
N ALA A 19 -15.02 9.88 -1.63
CA ALA A 19 -13.76 9.32 -1.18
C ALA A 19 -13.85 7.80 -1.35
N GLU A 20 -13.49 7.32 -2.54
CA GLU A 20 -13.37 5.88 -2.80
C GLU A 20 -12.29 5.31 -1.87
N SER A 21 -12.62 4.22 -1.19
CA SER A 21 -11.63 3.46 -0.42
C SER A 21 -10.54 2.99 -1.38
N THR A 22 -9.31 3.48 -1.19
CA THR A 22 -8.14 3.04 -1.98
C THR A 22 -7.77 1.59 -1.72
N LEU A 23 -8.30 0.97 -0.65
CA LEU A 23 -7.97 -0.40 -0.28
C LEU A 23 -8.81 -1.45 -1.05
N PRO A 24 -8.21 -2.60 -1.42
CA PRO A 24 -8.92 -3.70 -2.06
C PRO A 24 -10.01 -4.26 -1.15
N VAL A 25 -11.15 -4.64 -1.73
CA VAL A 25 -12.27 -5.23 -0.99
C VAL A 25 -11.82 -6.51 -0.27
N GLY A 26 -12.09 -6.60 1.03
CA GLY A 26 -11.69 -7.72 1.89
C GLY A 26 -10.31 -7.59 2.53
N CYS A 27 -9.50 -6.61 2.10
CA CYS A 27 -8.25 -6.26 2.75
C CYS A 27 -8.53 -5.36 3.96
N HIS A 28 -8.07 -5.76 5.15
CA HIS A 28 -8.37 -5.01 6.37
C HIS A 28 -7.32 -3.93 6.58
N ALA A 29 -7.75 -2.67 6.67
CA ALA A 29 -6.86 -1.54 6.92
C ALA A 29 -5.97 -1.76 8.15
N VAL A 30 -4.71 -1.34 8.02
CA VAL A 30 -3.76 -1.23 9.12
C VAL A 30 -3.54 0.26 9.35
N ALA A 31 -3.66 0.71 10.60
CA ALA A 31 -3.40 2.10 10.94
C ALA A 31 -1.92 2.42 10.69
N VAL A 32 -1.69 3.53 10.00
CA VAL A 32 -0.37 4.11 9.72
C VAL A 32 -0.31 5.41 10.51
N GLN A 33 0.61 5.53 11.45
CA GLN A 33 0.70 6.67 12.37
C GLN A 33 2.16 7.10 12.53
N GLY A 34 2.44 8.38 12.30
CA GLY A 34 3.76 8.98 12.39
C GLY A 34 4.79 8.38 11.43
N GLU A 35 5.99 8.14 11.97
CA GLU A 35 7.21 7.81 11.20
C GLU A 35 7.26 6.40 10.63
N SER A 36 6.44 5.47 11.14
CA SER A 36 6.57 4.05 10.80
C SER A 36 5.24 3.32 10.87
N VAL A 37 5.19 2.12 10.28
CA VAL A 37 4.07 1.19 10.40
C VAL A 37 4.52 -0.06 11.12
N THR A 38 3.84 -0.41 12.21
CA THR A 38 4.10 -1.67 12.91
C THR A 38 3.08 -2.73 12.51
N LEU A 39 3.52 -3.73 11.75
CA LEU A 39 2.69 -4.85 11.34
C LEU A 39 2.65 -5.92 12.43
N GLN A 40 1.47 -6.11 13.01
CA GLN A 40 1.20 -7.12 14.03
C GLN A 40 0.48 -8.32 13.43
N VAL A 41 1.17 -9.47 13.36
CA VAL A 41 0.58 -10.74 12.90
C VAL A 41 1.03 -11.90 13.79
N LYS A 42 0.07 -12.74 14.21
CA LYS A 42 0.32 -13.95 15.01
C LYS A 42 0.68 -15.18 14.17
N LYS A 43 0.32 -15.13 12.89
CA LYS A 43 0.50 -16.19 11.89
C LYS A 43 0.76 -15.54 10.55
N SER A 44 1.31 -16.31 9.61
CA SER A 44 1.64 -15.85 8.29
C SER A 44 0.47 -15.15 7.62
N SER A 45 0.73 -13.98 7.04
CA SER A 45 -0.28 -13.12 6.44
C SER A 45 0.28 -12.44 5.19
N LEU A 46 -0.61 -11.95 4.35
CA LEU A 46 -0.26 -11.17 3.17
C LEU A 46 -0.69 -9.73 3.42
N VAL A 47 0.25 -8.81 3.28
CA VAL A 47 0.07 -7.37 3.50
C VAL A 47 0.27 -6.67 2.18
N PHE A 48 -0.66 -5.79 1.82
CA PHE A 48 -0.53 -4.91 0.66
C PHE A 48 -0.20 -3.51 1.16
N ILE A 49 0.72 -2.85 0.45
CA ILE A 49 1.22 -1.51 0.74
C ILE A 49 1.05 -0.70 -0.53
N HIS A 50 0.30 0.41 -0.45
CA HIS A 50 0.05 1.35 -1.52
C HIS A 50 0.86 2.60 -1.30
N ASN A 51 1.51 3.11 -2.33
CA ASN A 51 2.03 4.46 -2.32
C ASN A 51 0.92 5.46 -2.70
N LEU A 52 0.54 6.31 -1.74
CA LEU A 52 -0.46 7.37 -1.92
C LEU A 52 0.15 8.66 -2.51
N ALA A 53 1.46 8.81 -2.43
CA ALA A 53 2.16 9.96 -2.98
C ALA A 53 2.27 9.87 -4.51
N SER A 54 2.54 11.02 -5.14
CA SER A 54 2.90 11.09 -6.56
C SER A 54 4.37 10.80 -6.81
N THR A 55 5.20 10.81 -5.76
CA THR A 55 6.64 10.53 -5.78
C THR A 55 6.91 9.08 -5.42
N ASP A 56 8.11 8.60 -5.73
CA ASP A 56 8.52 7.26 -5.34
C ASP A 56 8.76 7.21 -3.82
N VAL A 57 8.31 6.12 -3.19
CA VAL A 57 8.55 5.86 -1.77
C VAL A 57 9.34 4.57 -1.66
N TRP A 58 10.44 4.63 -0.93
CA TRP A 58 11.16 3.44 -0.51
C TRP A 58 10.63 2.97 0.84
N ILE A 59 10.24 1.70 0.89
CA ILE A 59 9.84 1.02 2.12
C ILE A 59 10.99 0.18 2.59
N THR A 60 11.39 0.36 3.84
CA THR A 60 12.51 -0.38 4.43
C THR A 60 12.15 -0.91 5.82
N HIS A 61 12.92 -1.90 6.27
CA HIS A 61 12.86 -2.40 7.64
C HIS A 61 14.10 -1.90 8.39
N PRO A 62 13.95 -1.26 9.57
CA PRO A 62 15.10 -0.87 10.35
C PRO A 62 15.89 -2.12 10.77
N VAL A 63 17.16 -2.18 10.38
CA VAL A 63 18.10 -3.22 10.83
C VAL A 63 19.19 -2.60 11.69
N ALA A 64 19.65 -3.34 12.69
CA ALA A 64 20.81 -2.94 13.49
C ALA A 64 22.13 -3.05 12.70
N ASN A 65 22.18 -3.92 11.66
CA ASN A 65 23.36 -4.10 10.80
C ASN A 65 22.99 -3.93 9.32
N PRO A 66 23.43 -2.86 8.64
CA PRO A 66 23.07 -2.55 7.26
C PRO A 66 23.45 -3.64 6.25
N SER A 67 24.51 -4.41 6.53
CA SER A 67 24.96 -5.54 5.69
C SER A 67 24.01 -6.75 5.71
N ALA A 68 23.09 -6.82 6.68
CA ALA A 68 22.06 -7.85 6.77
C ALA A 68 20.74 -7.45 6.06
N SER A 69 20.71 -6.28 5.39
CA SER A 69 19.49 -5.69 4.81
C SER A 69 19.25 -5.97 3.32
N ALA A 70 20.13 -6.74 2.67
CA ALA A 70 19.99 -7.07 1.26
C ALA A 70 18.68 -7.85 1.03
N GLY A 71 17.68 -7.17 0.45
CA GLY A 71 16.38 -7.75 0.09
C GLY A 71 15.17 -7.27 0.90
N TRP A 72 15.32 -6.39 1.89
CA TRP A 72 14.17 -5.84 2.64
C TRP A 72 13.64 -4.52 2.09
N THR A 73 14.48 -3.73 1.44
CA THR A 73 14.06 -2.45 0.88
C THR A 73 13.39 -2.65 -0.47
N THR A 74 12.20 -2.07 -0.64
CA THR A 74 11.48 -2.05 -1.92
C THR A 74 11.16 -0.62 -2.31
N ARG A 75 11.25 -0.30 -3.61
CA ARG A 75 10.76 0.95 -4.17
C ARG A 75 9.31 0.77 -4.58
N ILE A 76 8.46 1.73 -4.29
CA ILE A 76 7.08 1.75 -4.77
C ILE A 76 6.86 3.08 -5.47
N GLN A 77 6.62 3.05 -6.78
CA GLN A 77 6.31 4.26 -7.53
C GLN A 77 4.98 4.88 -7.09
N GLY A 78 4.80 6.16 -7.35
CA GLY A 78 3.56 6.85 -7.02
C GLY A 78 2.33 6.13 -7.58
N GLY A 79 1.36 5.82 -6.71
CA GLY A 79 0.14 5.09 -7.06
C GLY A 79 0.29 3.56 -7.21
N ASN A 80 1.50 3.02 -7.18
CA ASN A 80 1.75 1.58 -7.25
C ASN A 80 1.66 0.90 -5.88
N TRP A 81 1.64 -0.43 -5.92
CA TRP A 81 1.52 -1.30 -4.77
C TRP A 81 2.67 -2.30 -4.69
N SER A 82 2.96 -2.73 -3.46
CA SER A 82 3.79 -3.90 -3.17
C SER A 82 3.07 -4.83 -2.20
N ALA A 83 3.41 -6.12 -2.25
CA ALA A 83 2.84 -7.17 -1.42
C ALA A 83 3.94 -7.84 -0.59
N LEU A 84 3.76 -7.85 0.73
CA LEU A 84 4.66 -8.48 1.69
C LEU A 84 4.00 -9.75 2.25
N ALA A 85 4.62 -10.91 2.05
CA ALA A 85 4.33 -12.10 2.82
C ALA A 85 5.05 -11.97 4.16
N LEU A 86 4.30 -11.93 5.26
CA LEU A 86 4.82 -11.71 6.61
C LEU A 86 4.55 -12.93 7.48
N HIS A 87 5.59 -13.61 7.96
CA HIS A 87 5.43 -14.80 8.82
C HIS A 87 4.91 -14.44 10.23
N LYS A 88 5.64 -13.57 10.94
CA LYS A 88 5.35 -13.14 12.32
C LYS A 88 5.74 -11.68 12.51
N GLY A 89 4.97 -10.97 13.35
CA GLY A 89 5.32 -9.64 13.84
C GLY A 89 5.88 -9.67 15.28
N PRO A 90 6.28 -8.51 15.82
CA PRO A 90 6.19 -7.18 15.20
C PRO A 90 7.16 -7.01 14.03
N PHE A 91 6.70 -6.39 12.95
CA PHE A 91 7.54 -6.02 11.82
C PHE A 91 7.33 -4.54 11.51
N VAL A 92 8.39 -3.75 11.65
CA VAL A 92 8.35 -2.30 11.49
C VAL A 92 8.73 -1.93 10.05
N LEU A 93 7.97 -1.03 9.45
CA LEU A 93 8.27 -0.44 8.14
C LEU A 93 8.50 1.05 8.31
N ASN A 94 9.60 1.54 7.72
CA ASN A 94 9.90 2.95 7.61
C ASN A 94 9.76 3.40 6.16
N CYS A 95 9.47 4.69 5.97
CA CYS A 95 9.27 5.30 4.68
C CYS A 95 10.39 6.30 4.40
N ILE A 96 10.94 6.25 3.20
CA ILE A 96 11.89 7.22 2.67
C ILE A 96 11.27 7.77 1.40
N GLU A 97 11.03 9.08 1.37
CA GLU A 97 10.54 9.75 0.17
C GLU A 97 11.73 9.99 -0.78
N SER A 98 11.55 9.60 -2.05
CA SER A 98 12.54 9.84 -3.09
C SER A 98 12.08 10.97 -4.01
N ARG A 99 12.86 12.05 -4.04
CA ARG A 99 12.69 13.18 -4.96
C ARG A 99 13.98 13.35 -5.77
N PRO A 100 13.91 13.91 -6.98
CA PRO A 100 15.12 14.17 -7.76
C PRO A 100 16.15 14.96 -6.95
N GLY A 101 17.34 14.38 -6.75
CA GLY A 101 18.44 14.99 -5.98
C GLY A 101 18.35 14.86 -4.46
N HIS A 102 17.29 14.28 -3.90
CA HIS A 102 17.08 14.19 -2.45
C HIS A 102 16.32 12.91 -2.06
N GLU A 103 16.93 12.08 -1.20
CA GLU A 103 16.23 11.02 -0.46
C GLU A 103 16.22 11.38 1.02
N GLN A 104 15.05 11.31 1.65
CA GLN A 104 14.91 11.64 3.07
C GLN A 104 13.92 10.72 3.74
N GLN A 105 14.19 10.38 5.01
CA GLN A 105 13.21 9.72 5.84
C GLN A 105 11.99 10.63 5.99
N ALA A 106 10.80 10.06 5.89
CA ALA A 106 9.56 10.80 5.95
C ALA A 106 8.50 10.00 6.73
N PRO A 107 7.50 10.68 7.32
CA PRO A 107 6.40 10.02 7.97
C PRO A 107 5.68 9.07 7.02
N CYS A 108 5.52 7.80 7.41
CA CYS A 108 4.69 6.88 6.64
C CYS A 108 3.23 7.32 6.60
N GLU A 109 2.77 8.02 7.65
CA GLU A 109 1.45 8.62 7.71
C GLU A 109 1.23 9.58 6.54
N GLY A 110 0.17 9.32 5.77
CA GLY A 110 -0.16 10.09 4.57
C GLY A 110 0.65 9.72 3.32
N LEU A 111 1.80 9.06 3.44
CA LEU A 111 2.58 8.58 2.29
C LEU A 111 2.10 7.23 1.78
N ILE A 112 1.69 6.33 2.69
CA ILE A 112 1.25 4.98 2.31
C ILE A 112 -0.08 4.59 2.93
N ALA A 113 -0.82 3.74 2.22
CA ALA A 113 -1.91 2.97 2.80
C ALA A 113 -1.47 1.51 2.95
N VAL A 114 -1.83 0.89 4.07
CA VAL A 114 -1.47 -0.50 4.35
C VAL A 114 -2.72 -1.29 4.69
N CYS A 115 -2.83 -2.49 4.13
CA CYS A 115 -3.91 -3.39 4.47
C CYS A 115 -3.43 -4.84 4.56
N LYS A 116 -4.13 -5.62 5.38
CA LYS A 116 -3.80 -7.02 5.67
C LYS A 116 -4.94 -7.94 5.27
N TRP A 117 -4.59 -8.99 4.55
CA TRP A 117 -5.53 -10.05 4.20
C TRP A 117 -5.63 -11.10 5.31
N LYS A 118 -6.85 -11.45 5.68
CA LYS A 118 -7.14 -12.58 6.58
C LYS A 118 -7.37 -13.85 5.77
N LYS A 119 -7.03 -15.01 6.33
CA LYS A 119 -7.32 -16.34 5.75
C LYS A 119 -6.74 -16.56 4.33
N VAL A 120 -5.63 -15.92 4.00
CA VAL A 120 -4.90 -16.19 2.75
C VAL A 120 -4.28 -17.58 2.82
N LYS A 121 -4.37 -18.35 1.73
CA LYS A 121 -3.56 -19.55 1.56
C LYS A 121 -2.18 -19.12 1.08
N ILE A 122 -1.16 -19.33 1.91
CA ILE A 122 0.23 -19.04 1.58
C ILE A 122 0.89 -20.34 1.08
N PRO A 123 1.68 -20.29 -0.01
CA PRO A 123 2.39 -21.46 -0.53
C PRO A 123 3.35 -22.04 0.51
N ALA A 124 3.52 -23.37 0.51
CA ALA A 124 4.30 -24.07 1.54
C ALA A 124 5.76 -23.59 1.61
N GLN A 125 6.37 -23.30 0.45
CA GLN A 125 7.77 -22.86 0.32
C GLN A 125 8.05 -21.49 0.94
N GLY A 126 7.02 -20.70 1.29
CA GLY A 126 7.15 -19.36 1.88
C GLY A 126 6.36 -19.18 3.18
N LYS A 127 5.86 -20.27 3.78
CA LYS A 127 4.97 -20.17 4.94
C LYS A 127 5.71 -19.65 6.20
N ASP A 128 6.99 -19.97 6.32
CA ASP A 128 7.80 -19.69 7.51
C ASP A 128 8.84 -18.58 7.31
N SER A 129 8.72 -17.82 6.22
CA SER A 129 9.60 -16.69 5.89
C SER A 129 8.81 -15.40 5.66
N THR A 130 9.49 -14.27 5.86
CA THR A 130 9.00 -12.95 5.47
C THR A 130 9.71 -12.55 4.18
N PHE A 131 8.99 -12.12 3.15
CA PHE A 131 9.56 -11.74 1.86
C PHE A 131 8.57 -10.94 1.01
N TRP A 132 9.08 -10.20 0.04
CA TRP A 132 8.27 -9.52 -0.97
C TRP A 132 7.63 -10.53 -1.94
N ALA A 133 6.30 -10.62 -1.90
CA ALA A 133 5.51 -11.48 -2.76
C ALA A 133 5.35 -10.90 -4.17
N ALA A 134 5.28 -9.58 -4.30
CA ALA A 134 5.36 -8.83 -5.54
C ALA A 134 5.66 -7.36 -5.21
N GLU A 135 6.27 -6.63 -6.13
CA GLU A 135 6.81 -5.29 -5.86
C GLU A 135 6.48 -4.34 -6.99
N ASP A 136 6.09 -3.11 -6.66
CA ASP A 136 5.96 -1.97 -7.56
C ASP A 136 5.06 -2.21 -8.78
N MET A 137 3.80 -2.58 -8.52
CA MET A 137 2.82 -2.91 -9.56
C MET A 137 1.50 -2.17 -9.37
N SER A 138 0.72 -2.02 -10.44
CA SER A 138 -0.70 -1.69 -10.30
C SER A 138 -1.42 -2.76 -9.49
N LEU A 139 -2.53 -2.42 -8.83
CA LEU A 139 -3.24 -3.38 -7.96
C LEU A 139 -3.64 -4.67 -8.69
N SER A 140 -4.07 -4.57 -9.96
CA SER A 140 -4.45 -5.72 -10.78
C SER A 140 -3.25 -6.61 -11.10
N ALA A 141 -2.13 -6.01 -11.52
CA ALA A 141 -0.90 -6.73 -11.81
C ALA A 141 -0.30 -7.36 -10.55
N LEU A 142 -0.31 -6.65 -9.42
CA LEU A 142 0.12 -7.17 -8.12
C LEU A 142 -0.68 -8.41 -7.73
N THR A 143 -2.01 -8.33 -7.83
CA THR A 143 -2.90 -9.45 -7.48
C THR A 143 -2.63 -10.66 -8.37
N ALA A 144 -2.42 -10.46 -9.67
CA ALA A 144 -2.06 -11.52 -10.60
C ALA A 144 -0.69 -12.14 -10.27
N ALA A 145 0.34 -11.33 -10.00
CA ALA A 145 1.69 -11.78 -9.66
C ALA A 145 1.72 -12.59 -8.36
N VAL A 146 1.00 -12.11 -7.34
CA VAL A 146 0.83 -12.82 -6.06
C VAL A 146 0.13 -14.16 -6.29
N GLY A 147 -0.93 -14.18 -7.11
CA GLY A 147 -1.62 -15.42 -7.49
C GLY A 147 -0.74 -16.42 -8.23
N ALA A 148 0.09 -15.95 -9.17
CA ALA A 148 1.04 -16.77 -9.92
C ALA A 148 2.10 -17.44 -9.02
N ARG A 149 2.41 -16.82 -7.86
CA ARG A 149 3.28 -17.42 -6.82
C ARG A 149 2.56 -18.39 -5.89
N GLY A 150 1.28 -18.71 -6.15
CA GLY A 150 0.52 -19.72 -5.43
C GLY A 150 -0.21 -19.21 -4.18
N PHE A 151 -0.27 -17.90 -3.97
CA PHE A 151 -1.12 -17.32 -2.93
C PHE A 151 -2.59 -17.34 -3.37
N VAL A 152 -3.50 -17.64 -2.43
CA VAL A 152 -4.94 -17.54 -2.69
C VAL A 152 -5.54 -16.50 -1.77
N ILE A 153 -5.89 -15.36 -2.35
CA ILE A 153 -6.59 -14.26 -1.67
C ILE A 153 -8.08 -14.60 -1.64
N PRO A 154 -8.75 -14.54 -0.47
CA PRO A 154 -10.16 -14.85 -0.39
C PRO A 154 -10.98 -13.79 -1.12
N VAL A 155 -11.84 -14.23 -2.03
CA VAL A 155 -12.83 -13.36 -2.66
C VAL A 155 -13.84 -12.94 -1.59
N PRO A 156 -14.13 -11.63 -1.45
CA PRO A 156 -15.20 -11.17 -0.58
C PRO A 156 -16.50 -11.84 -1.01
N LYS A 157 -17.18 -12.54 -0.10
CA LYS A 157 -18.55 -12.99 -0.38
C LYS A 157 -19.40 -11.73 -0.51
N LYS A 158 -20.07 -11.56 -1.66
CA LYS A 158 -21.18 -10.61 -1.76
C LYS A 158 -22.21 -11.04 -0.71
N SER A 159 -22.39 -10.22 0.31
CA SER A 159 -23.52 -10.32 1.25
C SER A 159 -24.77 -9.79 0.57
#